data_AF-A0A432RS56-F1
#
_entry.id   AF-A0A432RS56-F1
#
_cell.length_a   1.000
_cell.length_b   1.000
_cell.length_c   1.000
_cell.angle_alpha   90.00
_cell.angle_beta   90.00
_cell.angle_gamma   90.00
#
_symmetry.space_group_name_H-M   'P 1'
#
loop_
_entity.id
_entity.type
_entity.pdbx_description
1 polymer ?
#
loop_
_entity_poly.entity_id
_entity_poly.type
_entity_poly.pdbx_seq_one_letter_code
_entity_poly.pdbx_strand_id
1 'polypeptide(L)'
;MRVTNYSLYTEFSYNQTTTYNELNKVTNQLSTGLKISKIDDNPTIFENALRLDDESNSLKQIVSTSKNAQEFANNTDTTMNDMITTLTNFKTKLLQAASAVNNNTSTEAIANELEGIKEHLQQLANTSINGKFLFSGTAFDTKPIDDAGNYHGNDKHIKAKLGSLVEREYNIDGATLFQGIDKDYKKHIQTNVKHFDMLKLHPEFVVNKDGKLYIDKNIKAHNQTAATNDNPQKISLSTDSKIRQLTGVSDIYDSATNSYTDGTSYFYIQGRKPNGETFSDKFSLSNDANISDLLEKIGEEFGNTATTKAVDVEMNQFGQISIKDTITGKMVTDFSLVASDADETSVDDVVKNGDYFVSFTKSNFPPERDIASPSAQNKNFDNRIFTLNSEFRTIDKEEFAKPTDTIFNVLGDKGLNKANSPATRDTLDHIEFTGTDTDGNSVDVTLNVDSSTTMQDLMDEIKNNFGDVD
;
A
#
# COMPACT_ATOMS: atom_id res chain seq x y z
N MET A 1 -85.72 -59.72 -21.02
CA MET A 1 -85.12 -60.22 -19.77
C MET A 1 -86.07 -59.93 -18.61
N ARG A 2 -86.22 -60.86 -17.66
CA ARG A 2 -87.13 -60.71 -16.52
C ARG A 2 -86.38 -60.03 -15.37
N VAL A 3 -86.77 -58.82 -15.00
CA VAL A 3 -86.26 -58.14 -13.80
C VAL A 3 -86.81 -58.91 -12.58
N THR A 4 -85.92 -59.37 -11.71
CA THR A 4 -86.30 -60.08 -10.48
C THR A 4 -86.20 -59.11 -9.29
N ASN A 5 -86.99 -59.33 -8.24
CA ASN A 5 -86.90 -58.52 -7.00
C ASN A 5 -85.49 -58.51 -6.42
N TYR A 6 -84.73 -59.59 -6.62
CA TYR A 6 -83.32 -59.67 -6.22
C TYR A 6 -82.45 -58.68 -7.00
N SER A 7 -82.61 -58.60 -8.33
CA SER A 7 -81.89 -57.64 -9.19
C SER A 7 -82.19 -56.18 -8.81
N LEU A 8 -83.46 -55.87 -8.52
CA LEU A 8 -83.89 -54.54 -8.04
C LEU A 8 -83.24 -54.18 -6.69
N TYR A 9 -83.19 -55.13 -5.76
CA TYR A 9 -82.56 -54.92 -4.46
C TYR A 9 -81.04 -54.72 -4.57
N THR A 10 -80.36 -55.51 -5.41
CA THR A 10 -78.91 -55.35 -5.64
C THR A 10 -78.57 -54.01 -6.28
N GLU A 11 -79.38 -53.54 -7.23
CA GLU A 11 -79.19 -52.23 -7.87
C GLU A 11 -79.45 -51.09 -6.88
N PHE A 12 -80.49 -51.22 -6.04
CA PHE A 12 -80.75 -50.29 -4.95
C PHE A 12 -79.59 -50.22 -3.95
N SER A 13 -79.07 -51.36 -3.49
CA SER A 13 -77.92 -51.40 -2.57
C SER A 13 -76.64 -50.84 -3.18
N TYR A 14 -76.40 -51.08 -4.48
CA TYR A 14 -75.28 -50.49 -5.21
C TYR A 14 -75.41 -48.96 -5.30
N ASN A 15 -76.59 -48.46 -5.65
CA ASN A 15 -76.87 -47.03 -5.71
C ASN A 15 -76.74 -46.38 -4.32
N GLN A 16 -77.30 -46.99 -3.28
CA GLN A 16 -77.18 -46.54 -1.89
C GLN A 16 -75.70 -46.42 -1.47
N THR A 17 -74.89 -47.44 -1.77
CA THR A 17 -73.45 -47.45 -1.45
C THR A 17 -72.70 -46.34 -2.21
N THR A 18 -73.03 -46.14 -3.48
CA THR A 18 -72.44 -45.09 -4.32
C THR A 18 -72.75 -43.70 -3.76
N THR A 19 -74.01 -43.42 -3.43
CA THR A 19 -74.44 -42.14 -2.81
C THR A 19 -73.75 -41.91 -1.47
N TYR A 20 -73.62 -42.94 -0.62
CA TYR A 20 -72.91 -42.80 0.66
C TYR A 20 -71.42 -42.48 0.46
N ASN A 21 -70.77 -43.07 -0.54
CA ASN A 21 -69.37 -42.77 -0.85
C ASN A 21 -69.19 -41.34 -1.39
N GLU A 22 -70.10 -40.88 -2.26
CA GLU A 22 -70.10 -39.49 -2.75
C GLU A 22 -70.36 -38.49 -1.63
N LEU A 23 -71.34 -38.77 -0.75
CA LEU A 23 -71.64 -37.94 0.41
C LEU A 23 -70.42 -37.86 1.35
N ASN A 24 -69.80 -38.99 1.68
CA ASN A 24 -68.58 -39.02 2.48
C ASN A 24 -67.45 -38.21 1.84
N LYS A 25 -67.27 -38.28 0.52
CA LYS A 25 -66.27 -37.47 -0.19
C LYS A 25 -66.56 -35.97 -0.06
N VAL A 26 -67.80 -35.55 -0.31
CA VAL A 26 -68.19 -34.13 -0.18
C VAL A 26 -68.07 -33.65 1.27
N THR A 27 -68.47 -34.44 2.25
CA THR A 27 -68.31 -34.12 3.68
C THR A 27 -66.84 -33.97 4.06
N ASN A 28 -65.95 -34.82 3.55
CA ASN A 28 -64.51 -34.70 3.78
C ASN A 28 -63.92 -33.45 3.11
N GLN A 29 -64.33 -33.13 1.88
CA GLN A 29 -63.92 -31.89 1.20
C GLN A 29 -64.42 -30.65 1.94
N LEU A 30 -65.65 -30.68 2.46
CA LEU A 30 -66.21 -29.58 3.25
C LEU A 30 -65.47 -29.41 4.58
N SER A 31 -65.14 -30.52 5.25
CA SER A 31 -64.43 -30.50 6.53
C SER A 31 -62.97 -30.05 6.41
N THR A 32 -62.29 -30.40 5.30
CA THR A 32 -60.88 -30.05 5.08
C THR A 32 -60.71 -28.74 4.31
N GLY A 33 -61.75 -28.29 3.60
CA GLY A 33 -61.66 -27.21 2.61
C GLY A 33 -60.88 -27.57 1.35
N LEU A 34 -60.37 -28.81 1.25
CA LEU A 34 -59.54 -29.26 0.14
C LEU A 34 -60.39 -30.06 -0.85
N LYS A 35 -60.37 -29.66 -2.12
CA LYS A 35 -61.02 -30.40 -3.20
C LYS A 35 -60.40 -31.80 -3.39
N ILE A 36 -59.11 -31.94 -3.10
CA ILE A 36 -58.32 -33.16 -3.31
C ILE A 36 -57.49 -33.35 -2.05
N SER A 37 -57.69 -34.47 -1.37
CA SER A 37 -57.02 -34.76 -0.09
C SER A 37 -56.20 -36.05 -0.13
N LYS A 38 -56.52 -36.94 -1.07
CA LYS A 38 -55.87 -38.25 -1.25
C LYS A 38 -55.41 -38.40 -2.69
N ILE A 39 -54.37 -39.19 -2.90
CA ILE A 39 -53.88 -39.53 -4.24
C ILE A 39 -54.96 -40.20 -5.11
N ASP A 40 -55.83 -41.00 -4.49
CA ASP A 40 -56.95 -41.70 -5.15
C ASP A 40 -57.99 -40.75 -5.77
N ASP A 41 -58.08 -39.50 -5.30
CA ASP A 41 -59.06 -38.53 -5.80
C ASP A 41 -58.67 -37.99 -7.20
N ASN A 42 -57.40 -37.67 -7.39
CA ASN A 42 -56.80 -37.30 -8.67
C ASN A 42 -55.26 -37.32 -8.54
N PRO A 43 -54.56 -38.33 -9.10
CA PRO A 43 -53.12 -38.47 -8.91
C PRO A 43 -52.33 -37.31 -9.52
N THR A 44 -52.74 -36.79 -10.68
CA THR A 44 -52.05 -35.69 -11.38
C THR A 44 -52.10 -34.37 -10.61
N ILE A 45 -53.27 -34.02 -10.06
CA ILE A 45 -53.38 -32.77 -9.29
C ILE A 45 -52.70 -32.93 -7.93
N PHE A 46 -52.79 -34.12 -7.31
CA PHE A 46 -52.10 -34.42 -6.05
C PHE A 46 -50.56 -34.33 -6.19
N GLU A 47 -49.99 -34.87 -7.27
CA GLU A 47 -48.56 -34.74 -7.58
C GLU A 47 -48.13 -33.28 -7.74
N ASN A 48 -48.90 -32.48 -8.49
CA ASN A 48 -48.61 -31.05 -8.64
C ASN A 48 -48.73 -30.29 -7.31
N ALA A 49 -49.71 -30.63 -6.47
CA ALA A 49 -49.86 -30.03 -5.15
C ALA A 49 -48.64 -30.34 -4.26
N LEU A 50 -48.18 -31.60 -4.22
CA LEU A 50 -46.98 -32.00 -3.47
C LEU A 50 -45.73 -31.24 -3.95
N ARG A 51 -45.54 -31.14 -5.27
CA ARG A 51 -44.41 -30.36 -5.84
C ARG A 51 -44.45 -28.89 -5.41
N LEU A 52 -45.64 -28.27 -5.43
CA LEU A 52 -45.81 -26.87 -5.02
C LEU A 52 -45.62 -26.70 -3.51
N ASP A 53 -46.02 -27.67 -2.69
CA ASP A 53 -45.77 -27.66 -1.24
C ASP A 53 -44.27 -27.76 -0.94
N ASP A 54 -43.54 -28.63 -1.64
CA ASP A 54 -42.08 -28.75 -1.53
C ASP A 54 -41.37 -27.45 -1.98
N GLU A 55 -41.83 -26.83 -3.07
CA GLU A 55 -41.33 -25.54 -3.53
C GLU A 55 -41.62 -24.42 -2.51
N SER A 56 -42.84 -24.38 -1.95
CA SER A 56 -43.23 -23.43 -0.90
C SER A 56 -42.38 -23.58 0.36
N ASN A 57 -42.14 -24.82 0.81
CA ASN A 57 -41.27 -25.09 1.96
C ASN A 57 -39.82 -24.68 1.70
N SER A 58 -39.31 -24.95 0.49
CA SER A 58 -37.98 -24.52 0.06
C SER A 58 -37.86 -22.99 0.06
N LEU A 59 -38.87 -22.28 -0.46
CA LEU A 59 -38.92 -20.82 -0.46
C LEU A 59 -38.97 -20.25 0.97
N LYS A 60 -39.73 -20.85 1.88
CA LYS A 60 -39.75 -20.44 3.30
C LYS A 60 -38.38 -20.60 3.95
N GLN A 61 -37.68 -21.70 3.68
CA GLN A 61 -36.31 -21.90 4.19
C GLN A 61 -35.33 -20.88 3.61
N ILE A 62 -35.45 -20.57 2.31
CA ILE A 62 -34.65 -19.52 1.66
C ILE A 62 -34.89 -18.18 2.34
N VAL A 63 -36.15 -17.75 2.50
CA VAL A 63 -36.49 -16.48 3.17
C VAL A 63 -35.90 -16.42 4.58
N SER A 64 -36.01 -17.50 5.36
CA SER A 64 -35.43 -17.55 6.70
C SER A 64 -33.90 -17.47 6.68
N THR A 65 -33.25 -18.16 5.74
CA THR A 65 -31.77 -18.17 5.63
C THR A 65 -31.27 -16.80 5.16
N SER A 66 -31.92 -16.18 4.18
CA SER A 66 -31.63 -14.83 3.70
C SER A 66 -31.76 -13.79 4.82
N LYS A 67 -32.81 -13.90 5.64
CA LYS A 67 -33.01 -12.99 6.77
C LYS A 67 -31.89 -13.13 7.81
N ASN A 68 -31.53 -14.36 8.17
CA ASN A 68 -30.43 -14.60 9.11
C ASN A 68 -29.09 -14.09 8.56
N ALA A 69 -28.83 -14.27 7.27
CA ALA A 69 -27.64 -13.77 6.60
C ALA A 69 -27.60 -12.24 6.58
N GLN A 70 -28.73 -11.60 6.28
CA GLN A 70 -28.87 -10.15 6.31
C GLN A 70 -28.66 -9.59 7.73
N GLU A 71 -29.26 -10.20 8.75
CA GLU A 71 -29.05 -9.81 10.14
C GLU A 71 -27.57 -9.94 10.54
N PHE A 72 -26.93 -11.04 10.18
CA PHE A 72 -25.50 -11.23 10.44
C PHE A 72 -24.64 -10.17 9.74
N ALA A 73 -24.89 -9.90 8.47
CA ALA A 73 -24.18 -8.90 7.69
C ALA A 73 -24.38 -7.48 8.26
N ASN A 74 -25.61 -7.10 8.59
CA ASN A 74 -25.92 -5.76 9.15
C ASN A 74 -25.21 -5.52 10.49
N ASN A 75 -25.13 -6.53 11.35
CA ASN A 75 -24.41 -6.39 12.61
C ASN A 75 -22.88 -6.40 12.41
N THR A 76 -22.38 -7.15 11.44
CA THR A 76 -20.97 -7.09 11.04
C THR A 76 -20.62 -5.67 10.59
N ASP A 77 -21.44 -5.09 9.71
CA ASP A 77 -21.27 -3.71 9.23
C ASP A 77 -21.35 -2.67 10.35
N THR A 78 -22.33 -2.80 11.25
CA THR A 78 -22.44 -1.92 12.42
C THR A 78 -21.19 -2.00 13.30
N THR A 79 -20.71 -3.21 13.57
CA THR A 79 -19.51 -3.42 14.40
C THR A 79 -18.25 -2.87 13.72
N MET A 80 -18.14 -3.01 12.39
CA MET A 80 -17.03 -2.44 11.61
C MET A 80 -17.05 -0.91 11.62
N ASN A 81 -18.23 -0.28 11.53
CA ASN A 81 -18.36 1.17 11.66
C ASN A 81 -17.92 1.67 13.04
N ASP A 82 -18.24 0.93 14.10
CA ASP A 82 -17.77 1.23 15.46
C ASP A 82 -16.24 1.07 15.57
N MET A 83 -15.67 0.03 14.93
CA MET A 83 -14.20 -0.13 14.86
C MET A 83 -13.54 1.04 14.13
N ILE A 84 -14.09 1.50 13.00
CA ILE A 84 -13.57 2.64 12.23
C ILE A 84 -13.58 3.91 13.08
N THR A 85 -14.69 4.17 13.79
CA THR A 85 -14.81 5.31 14.69
C THR A 85 -13.78 5.24 15.82
N THR A 86 -13.61 4.05 16.41
CA THR A 86 -12.65 3.79 17.48
C THR A 86 -11.20 3.99 17.02
N LEU A 87 -10.84 3.51 15.83
CA LEU A 87 -9.53 3.73 15.20
C LEU A 87 -9.29 5.20 14.85
N THR A 88 -10.32 5.93 14.45
CA THR A 88 -10.23 7.38 14.21
C THR A 88 -9.90 8.13 15.51
N ASN A 89 -10.52 7.73 16.62
CA ASN A 89 -10.20 8.26 17.95
C ASN A 89 -8.78 7.88 18.37
N PHE A 90 -8.37 6.63 18.17
CA PHE A 90 -7.00 6.16 18.42
C PHE A 90 -5.97 7.04 17.69
N LYS A 91 -6.17 7.27 16.38
CA LYS A 91 -5.32 8.15 15.56
C LYS A 91 -5.26 9.57 16.12
N THR A 92 -6.40 10.13 16.50
CA THR A 92 -6.48 11.49 17.07
C THR A 92 -5.66 11.59 18.36
N LYS A 93 -5.78 10.60 19.26
CA LYS A 93 -4.99 10.53 20.51
C LYS A 93 -3.50 10.32 20.25
N LEU A 94 -3.14 9.52 19.25
CA LEU A 94 -1.75 9.31 18.84
C LEU A 94 -1.11 10.60 18.31
N LEU A 95 -1.84 11.37 17.49
CA LEU A 95 -1.39 12.69 17.02
C LEU A 95 -1.27 13.68 18.18
N GLN A 96 -2.18 13.62 19.15
CA GLN A 96 -2.07 14.42 20.38
C GLN A 96 -0.80 14.07 21.16
N ALA A 97 -0.47 12.78 21.29
CA ALA A 97 0.75 12.30 21.95
C ALA A 97 2.03 12.77 21.24
N ALA A 98 2.02 12.76 19.90
CA ALA A 98 3.15 13.17 19.06
C ALA A 98 3.43 14.69 19.07
N SER A 99 2.52 15.50 19.60
CA SER A 99 2.70 16.95 19.71
C SER A 99 3.77 17.31 20.76
N ALA A 100 4.60 18.31 20.47
CA ALA A 100 5.79 18.68 21.26
C ALA A 100 5.50 19.31 22.64
N VAL A 101 4.23 19.49 23.03
CA VAL A 101 3.81 20.23 24.25
C VAL A 101 3.16 19.29 25.29
N ASN A 102 3.63 18.05 25.40
CA ASN A 102 3.15 17.13 26.44
C ASN A 102 4.16 17.00 27.57
N ASN A 103 3.69 17.13 28.82
CA ASN A 103 4.49 16.75 29.99
C ASN A 103 4.29 15.25 30.29
N ASN A 104 5.11 14.68 31.19
CA ASN A 104 5.06 13.24 31.50
C ASN A 104 3.67 12.77 31.97
N THR A 105 2.98 13.58 32.78
CA THR A 105 1.62 13.25 33.28
C THR A 105 0.59 13.22 32.16
N SER A 106 0.64 14.17 31.22
CA SER A 106 -0.23 14.19 30.04
C SER A 106 0.04 13.00 29.13
N THR A 107 1.30 12.62 28.96
CA THR A 107 1.70 11.46 28.14
C THR A 107 1.20 10.15 28.74
N GLU A 108 1.32 9.98 30.06
CA GLU A 108 0.79 8.81 30.78
C GLU A 108 -0.74 8.73 30.72
N ALA A 109 -1.43 9.87 30.84
CA ALA A 109 -2.89 9.91 30.67
C ALA A 109 -3.32 9.49 29.25
N ILE A 110 -2.62 9.97 28.22
CA ILE A 110 -2.91 9.56 26.83
C ILE A 110 -2.60 8.08 26.62
N ALA A 111 -1.52 7.54 27.20
CA ALA A 111 -1.21 6.12 27.13
C ALA A 111 -2.33 5.25 27.73
N ASN A 112 -2.88 5.65 28.89
CA ASN A 112 -4.01 4.97 29.51
C ASN A 112 -5.28 5.03 28.65
N GLU A 113 -5.56 6.17 28.01
CA GLU A 113 -6.67 6.27 27.06
C GLU A 113 -6.47 5.38 25.82
N LEU A 114 -5.25 5.31 25.28
CA LEU A 114 -4.91 4.44 24.16
C LEU A 114 -5.07 2.95 24.51
N GLU A 115 -4.70 2.55 25.73
CA GLU A 115 -4.92 1.17 26.20
C GLU A 115 -6.43 0.86 26.31
N GLY A 116 -7.23 1.78 26.86
CA GLY A 116 -8.69 1.62 26.90
C GLY A 116 -9.33 1.53 25.51
N ILE A 117 -8.82 2.29 24.54
CA ILE A 117 -9.26 2.22 23.14
C ILE A 117 -8.91 0.85 22.53
N LYS A 118 -7.70 0.33 22.79
CA LYS A 118 -7.28 -1.00 22.35
C LYS A 118 -8.16 -2.10 22.95
N GLU A 119 -8.45 -2.05 24.25
CA GLU A 119 -9.37 -2.99 24.91
C GLU A 119 -10.76 -2.94 24.27
N HIS A 120 -11.26 -1.74 23.94
CA HIS A 120 -12.54 -1.59 23.26
C HIS A 120 -12.53 -2.19 21.84
N LEU A 121 -11.46 -2.01 21.07
CA LEU A 121 -11.29 -2.68 19.78
C LEU A 121 -11.28 -4.21 19.92
N GLN A 122 -10.62 -4.75 20.93
CA GLN A 122 -10.63 -6.18 21.22
C GLN A 122 -12.04 -6.68 21.57
N GLN A 123 -12.84 -5.89 22.29
CA GLN A 123 -14.24 -6.22 22.57
C GLN A 123 -15.07 -6.26 21.29
N LEU A 124 -14.95 -5.24 20.42
CA LEU A 124 -15.64 -5.19 19.13
C LEU A 124 -15.24 -6.36 18.23
N ALA A 125 -13.96 -6.74 18.22
CA ALA A 125 -13.46 -7.90 17.47
C ALA A 125 -14.04 -9.22 17.96
N ASN A 126 -14.49 -9.26 19.22
CA ASN A 126 -15.10 -10.42 19.87
C ASN A 126 -16.63 -10.31 19.96
N THR A 127 -17.27 -9.43 19.18
CA THR A 127 -18.73 -9.33 19.12
C THR A 127 -19.35 -10.64 18.66
N SER A 128 -20.43 -11.06 19.34
CA SER A 128 -21.15 -12.31 19.05
C SER A 128 -22.65 -12.08 18.96
N ILE A 129 -23.32 -12.87 18.11
CA ILE A 129 -24.76 -12.84 17.90
C ILE A 129 -25.28 -14.26 17.96
N ASN A 130 -26.28 -14.49 18.82
CA ASN A 130 -26.84 -15.82 19.04
C ASN A 130 -25.76 -16.87 19.37
N GLY A 131 -24.73 -16.46 20.12
CA GLY A 131 -23.58 -17.31 20.49
C GLY A 131 -22.53 -17.50 19.39
N LYS A 132 -22.70 -16.87 18.22
CA LYS A 132 -21.77 -16.96 17.09
C LYS A 132 -20.92 -15.71 16.96
N PHE A 133 -19.60 -15.84 16.99
CA PHE A 133 -18.69 -14.71 16.80
C PHE A 133 -18.67 -14.22 15.35
N LEU A 134 -18.78 -12.90 15.15
CA LEU A 134 -18.91 -12.28 13.83
C LEU A 134 -17.66 -12.48 12.95
N PHE A 135 -16.47 -12.30 13.55
CA PHE A 135 -15.19 -12.30 12.82
C PHE A 135 -14.40 -13.62 12.97
N SER A 136 -15.07 -14.72 13.35
CA SER A 136 -14.43 -16.03 13.54
C SER A 136 -14.34 -16.89 12.26
N GLY A 137 -14.83 -16.37 11.13
CA GLY A 137 -15.02 -17.15 9.92
C GLY A 137 -16.09 -18.21 10.13
N THR A 138 -15.78 -19.47 9.82
CA THR A 138 -16.68 -20.62 10.09
C THR A 138 -16.60 -21.15 11.53
N ALA A 139 -15.63 -20.70 12.34
CA ALA A 139 -15.42 -21.17 13.71
C ALA A 139 -16.25 -20.36 14.73
N PHE A 140 -17.58 -20.39 14.57
CA PHE A 140 -18.50 -19.54 15.34
C PHE A 140 -18.37 -19.62 16.87
N ASP A 141 -17.90 -20.74 17.40
CA ASP A 141 -17.76 -20.98 18.84
C ASP A 141 -16.39 -20.56 19.40
N THR A 142 -15.50 -20.04 18.55
CA THR A 142 -14.14 -19.65 18.94
C THR A 142 -14.03 -18.13 19.03
N LYS A 143 -13.63 -17.62 20.20
CA LYS A 143 -13.36 -16.19 20.43
C LYS A 143 -12.30 -15.71 19.43
N PRO A 144 -12.59 -14.75 18.53
CA PRO A 144 -11.68 -14.33 17.47
C PRO A 144 -10.32 -13.84 17.98
N ILE A 145 -10.29 -12.97 19.00
CA ILE A 145 -9.09 -12.33 19.51
C ILE A 145 -8.91 -12.65 21.00
N ASP A 146 -7.75 -13.18 21.38
CA ASP A 146 -7.39 -13.37 22.78
C ASP A 146 -6.93 -12.08 23.47
N ASP A 147 -6.68 -12.16 24.77
CA ASP A 147 -6.28 -10.99 25.57
C ASP A 147 -4.88 -10.47 25.19
N ALA A 148 -4.04 -11.33 24.58
CA ALA A 148 -2.73 -10.98 24.03
C ALA A 148 -2.82 -10.40 22.60
N GLY A 149 -4.01 -10.35 21.99
CA GLY A 149 -4.22 -9.82 20.64
C GLY A 149 -4.01 -10.85 19.51
N ASN A 150 -3.84 -12.13 19.82
CA ASN A 150 -3.70 -13.16 18.79
C ASN A 150 -5.08 -13.59 18.25
N TYR A 151 -5.14 -13.83 16.94
CA TYR A 151 -6.34 -14.29 16.27
C TYR A 151 -6.43 -15.82 16.24
N HIS A 152 -7.60 -16.36 16.61
CA HIS A 152 -7.88 -17.79 16.74
C HIS A 152 -9.03 -18.28 15.82
N GLY A 153 -9.59 -17.42 14.97
CA GLY A 153 -10.60 -17.82 13.98
C GLY A 153 -9.99 -18.43 12.72
N ASN A 154 -10.79 -18.55 11.66
CA ASN A 154 -10.32 -19.03 10.35
C ASN A 154 -10.67 -18.08 9.20
N ASP A 155 -10.04 -18.33 8.05
CA ASP A 155 -10.11 -17.59 6.79
C ASP A 155 -11.28 -18.04 5.88
N LYS A 156 -12.28 -18.73 6.43
CA LYS A 156 -13.35 -19.32 5.62
C LYS A 156 -14.59 -18.43 5.55
N HIS A 157 -15.11 -18.30 4.34
CA HIS A 157 -16.39 -17.65 4.08
C HIS A 157 -17.57 -18.62 4.24
N ILE A 158 -18.71 -18.07 4.63
CA ILE A 158 -19.98 -18.73 4.89
C ILE A 158 -20.97 -18.22 3.85
N LYS A 159 -21.65 -19.17 3.20
CA LYS A 159 -22.58 -18.90 2.10
C LYS A 159 -24.01 -19.12 2.55
N ALA A 160 -24.87 -18.15 2.27
CA ALA A 160 -26.32 -18.29 2.36
C ALA A 160 -26.86 -18.77 1.00
N LYS A 161 -27.67 -19.82 1.03
CA LYS A 161 -28.38 -20.31 -0.15
C LYS A 161 -29.66 -19.49 -0.34
N LEU A 162 -29.68 -18.64 -1.36
CA LEU A 162 -30.78 -17.71 -1.66
C LEU A 162 -31.73 -18.23 -2.75
N GLY A 163 -31.52 -19.45 -3.24
CA GLY A 163 -32.31 -20.04 -4.32
C GLY A 163 -31.68 -21.27 -4.95
N SER A 164 -32.28 -21.74 -6.03
CA SER A 164 -31.64 -22.73 -6.89
C SER A 164 -30.42 -22.08 -7.55
N LEU A 165 -29.23 -22.60 -7.25
CA LEU A 165 -27.94 -22.14 -7.78
C LEU A 165 -27.53 -20.69 -7.42
N VAL A 166 -28.19 -20.05 -6.45
CA VAL A 166 -27.81 -18.72 -5.98
C VAL A 166 -27.29 -18.84 -4.54
N GLU A 167 -25.99 -18.71 -4.38
CA GLU A 167 -25.31 -18.65 -3.08
C GLU A 167 -24.60 -17.30 -2.95
N ARG A 168 -24.68 -16.69 -1.77
CA ARG A 168 -24.00 -15.43 -1.47
C ARG A 168 -23.26 -15.51 -0.15
N GLU A 169 -22.03 -15.04 -0.15
CA GLU A 169 -21.23 -14.85 1.05
C GLU A 169 -21.77 -13.66 1.83
N TYR A 170 -21.85 -13.80 3.16
CA TYR A 170 -22.40 -12.75 4.01
C TYR A 170 -21.56 -12.47 5.27
N ASN A 171 -20.50 -13.25 5.51
CA ASN A 171 -19.55 -12.99 6.59
C ASN A 171 -18.27 -12.35 6.04
N ILE A 172 -17.62 -11.59 6.91
CA ILE A 172 -16.23 -11.18 6.73
C ILE A 172 -15.37 -12.09 7.61
N ASP A 173 -14.29 -12.64 7.07
CA ASP A 173 -13.37 -13.45 7.85
C ASP A 173 -12.40 -12.57 8.64
N GLY A 174 -12.18 -12.88 9.91
CA GLY A 174 -11.30 -12.10 10.78
C GLY A 174 -9.82 -12.31 10.48
N ALA A 175 -9.44 -13.41 9.82
CA ALA A 175 -8.08 -13.65 9.41
C ALA A 175 -7.63 -12.56 8.42
N THR A 176 -8.42 -12.33 7.37
CA THR A 176 -8.17 -11.26 6.41
C THR A 176 -8.42 -9.88 7.02
N LEU A 177 -9.40 -9.72 7.91
CA LEU A 177 -9.65 -8.40 8.52
C LEU A 177 -8.54 -7.95 9.49
N PHE A 178 -8.06 -8.83 10.37
CA PHE A 178 -7.12 -8.46 11.44
C PHE A 178 -5.67 -8.84 11.16
N GLN A 179 -5.44 -9.95 10.45
CA GLN A 179 -4.10 -10.38 10.04
C GLN A 179 -3.82 -10.09 8.56
N GLY A 180 -4.83 -9.69 7.78
CA GLY A 180 -4.64 -9.27 6.42
C GLY A 180 -3.74 -8.05 6.40
N ILE A 181 -2.55 -8.26 5.84
CA ILE A 181 -1.63 -7.19 5.56
C ILE A 181 -2.13 -6.55 4.26
N ASP A 182 -2.36 -5.24 4.28
CA ASP A 182 -2.62 -4.47 3.08
C ASP A 182 -1.39 -4.53 2.17
N LYS A 183 -1.45 -5.32 1.09
CA LYS A 183 -0.31 -5.60 0.20
C LYS A 183 -0.16 -4.55 -0.90
N ASP A 184 -1.02 -3.54 -0.95
CA ASP A 184 -1.05 -2.62 -2.08
C ASP A 184 -0.01 -1.50 -1.94
N TYR A 185 0.57 -1.34 -0.74
CA TYR A 185 1.53 -0.26 -0.47
C TYR A 185 2.98 -0.76 -0.31
N LYS A 186 3.88 -0.10 -1.04
CA LYS A 186 5.33 -0.15 -0.84
C LYS A 186 5.77 1.19 -0.26
N LYS A 187 6.48 1.19 0.87
CA LYS A 187 7.04 2.43 1.39
C LYS A 187 8.19 2.86 0.48
N HIS A 188 8.20 4.14 0.16
CA HIS A 188 9.25 4.81 -0.61
C HIS A 188 9.81 5.95 0.22
N ILE A 189 11.10 5.90 0.51
CA ILE A 189 11.80 6.90 1.31
C ILE A 189 12.85 7.54 0.43
N GLN A 190 12.85 8.88 0.40
CA GLN A 190 13.90 9.66 -0.26
C GLN A 190 14.47 10.66 0.75
N THR A 191 15.78 10.87 0.71
CA THR A 191 16.46 11.80 1.63
C THR A 191 16.15 13.27 1.35
N ASN A 192 15.70 13.62 0.13
CA ASN A 192 15.30 14.98 -0.29
C ASN A 192 16.37 16.07 -0.13
N VAL A 193 17.63 15.73 0.13
CA VAL A 193 18.74 16.69 0.24
C VAL A 193 19.64 16.52 -0.98
N LYS A 194 19.79 17.59 -1.78
CA LYS A 194 20.64 17.56 -2.98
C LYS A 194 22.11 17.49 -2.57
N HIS A 195 22.83 16.52 -3.12
CA HIS A 195 24.27 16.40 -3.03
C HIS A 195 24.87 16.56 -4.43
N PHE A 196 25.83 17.46 -4.56
CA PHE A 196 26.56 17.72 -5.80
C PHE A 196 27.99 17.23 -5.65
N ASP A 197 28.69 17.04 -6.77
CA ASP A 197 30.10 16.67 -6.77
C ASP A 197 30.94 17.70 -6.01
N MET A 198 31.46 17.30 -4.85
CA MET A 198 32.25 18.13 -3.94
C MET A 198 33.55 18.63 -4.59
N LEU A 199 34.13 17.88 -5.55
CA LEU A 199 35.34 18.30 -6.27
C LEU A 199 35.07 19.51 -7.17
N LYS A 200 33.86 19.59 -7.73
CA LYS A 200 33.45 20.64 -8.65
C LYS A 200 32.78 21.80 -7.93
N LEU A 201 32.15 21.53 -6.80
CA LEU A 201 31.57 22.55 -5.93
C LEU A 201 32.67 23.33 -5.18
N HIS A 202 33.76 22.65 -4.78
CA HIS A 202 34.85 23.26 -4.03
C HIS A 202 36.22 23.01 -4.67
N PRO A 203 36.48 23.55 -5.89
CA PRO A 203 37.75 23.35 -6.59
C PRO A 203 38.97 23.90 -5.82
N GLU A 204 38.74 24.85 -4.91
CA GLU A 204 39.73 25.45 -4.02
C GLU A 204 40.41 24.47 -3.05
N PHE A 205 39.78 23.33 -2.76
CA PHE A 205 40.31 22.28 -1.88
C PHE A 205 40.75 21.04 -2.67
N VAL A 206 40.76 21.08 -4.00
CA VAL A 206 41.13 19.93 -4.83
C VAL A 206 42.60 20.00 -5.22
N VAL A 207 43.35 18.92 -5.06
CA VAL A 207 44.73 18.81 -5.51
C VAL A 207 44.84 17.71 -6.56
N ASN A 208 45.53 17.97 -7.66
CA ASN A 208 45.84 16.96 -8.66
C ASN A 208 47.25 16.43 -8.41
N LYS A 209 47.35 15.15 -8.13
CA LYS A 209 48.63 14.44 -7.99
C LYS A 209 48.57 13.16 -8.81
N ASP A 210 49.54 12.99 -9.69
CA ASP A 210 49.69 11.79 -10.54
C ASP A 210 48.44 11.45 -11.37
N GLY A 211 47.68 12.47 -11.78
CA GLY A 211 46.47 12.31 -12.59
C GLY A 211 45.21 11.96 -11.80
N LYS A 212 45.29 11.85 -10.47
CA LYS A 212 44.15 11.65 -9.56
C LYS A 212 43.85 12.94 -8.78
N LEU A 213 42.56 13.23 -8.62
CA LEU A 213 42.07 14.38 -7.85
C LEU A 213 41.80 13.97 -6.40
N TYR A 214 42.41 14.68 -5.46
CA TYR A 214 42.30 14.50 -4.02
C TYR A 214 41.66 15.73 -3.37
N ILE A 215 40.98 15.54 -2.24
CA ILE A 215 40.42 16.64 -1.44
C ILE A 215 41.37 16.92 -0.28
N ASP A 216 41.88 18.15 -0.22
CA ASP A 216 42.70 18.65 0.87
C ASP A 216 42.12 19.94 1.44
N LYS A 217 41.39 19.82 2.55
CA LYS A 217 40.81 20.96 3.27
C LYS A 217 41.88 21.89 3.86
N ASN A 218 43.11 21.39 4.05
CA ASN A 218 44.24 22.10 4.65
C ASN A 218 45.34 22.44 3.62
N ILE A 219 44.97 22.59 2.35
CA ILE A 219 45.86 22.85 1.22
C ILE A 219 46.93 23.93 1.49
N LYS A 220 46.56 25.00 2.21
CA LYS A 220 47.47 26.11 2.59
C LYS A 220 48.51 25.69 3.63
N ALA A 221 48.13 24.86 4.59
CA ALA A 221 49.04 24.34 5.61
C ALA A 221 50.00 23.28 5.01
N HIS A 222 49.53 22.55 4.00
CA HIS A 222 50.31 21.54 3.29
C HIS A 222 51.19 22.11 2.15
N ASN A 223 51.17 23.44 1.94
CA ASN A 223 51.87 24.14 0.87
C ASN A 223 51.54 23.62 -0.55
N GLN A 224 50.31 23.18 -0.76
CA GLN A 224 49.82 22.69 -2.06
C GLN A 224 49.01 23.78 -2.77
N THR A 225 48.81 23.61 -4.07
CA THR A 225 48.01 24.53 -4.90
C THR A 225 46.79 23.81 -5.45
N ALA A 226 45.67 24.53 -5.53
CA ALA A 226 44.44 24.00 -6.09
C ALA A 226 44.66 23.51 -7.54
N ALA A 227 44.04 22.39 -7.88
CA ALA A 227 44.13 21.74 -9.18
C ALA A 227 43.56 22.62 -10.30
N THR A 228 42.52 23.38 -10.00
CA THR A 228 41.91 24.35 -10.92
C THR A 228 41.50 25.61 -10.15
N ASN A 229 41.43 26.74 -10.88
CA ASN A 229 40.86 28.00 -10.39
C ASN A 229 39.46 28.23 -10.98
N ASP A 230 38.77 27.15 -11.33
CA ASP A 230 37.45 27.23 -11.92
C ASP A 230 36.45 27.76 -10.88
N ASN A 231 35.43 28.48 -11.33
CA ASN A 231 34.34 28.87 -10.45
C ASN A 231 33.56 27.62 -9.98
N PRO A 232 33.07 27.57 -8.72
CA PRO A 232 32.22 26.50 -8.21
C PRO A 232 31.10 26.10 -9.18
N GLN A 233 31.03 24.83 -9.52
CA GLN A 233 29.99 24.27 -10.40
C GLN A 233 29.18 23.20 -9.69
N LYS A 234 27.85 23.26 -9.85
CA LYS A 234 26.92 22.23 -9.37
C LYS A 234 26.78 21.15 -10.43
N ILE A 235 27.48 20.04 -10.25
CA ILE A 235 27.44 18.88 -11.16
C ILE A 235 26.80 17.70 -10.43
N SER A 236 25.96 16.95 -11.14
CA SER A 236 25.28 15.74 -10.65
C SER A 236 26.24 14.59 -10.40
N LEU A 237 25.88 13.74 -9.44
CA LEU A 237 26.61 12.52 -9.09
C LEU A 237 26.00 11.32 -9.82
N SER A 238 26.80 10.29 -10.05
CA SER A 238 26.38 9.00 -10.63
C SER A 238 26.79 7.85 -9.71
N THR A 239 26.24 6.65 -9.89
CA THR A 239 26.63 5.46 -9.11
C THR A 239 28.11 5.09 -9.27
N ASP A 240 28.73 5.49 -10.39
CA ASP A 240 30.15 5.31 -10.67
C ASP A 240 31.04 6.41 -10.07
N SER A 241 30.43 7.47 -9.52
CA SER A 241 31.17 8.52 -8.82
C SER A 241 31.78 7.98 -7.55
N LYS A 242 32.91 8.56 -7.14
CA LYS A 242 33.68 8.15 -5.98
C LYS A 242 33.07 8.69 -4.69
N ILE A 243 33.26 7.97 -3.58
CA ILE A 243 32.77 8.40 -2.26
C ILE A 243 33.30 9.79 -1.88
N ARG A 244 34.54 10.14 -2.24
CA ARG A 244 35.08 11.50 -2.06
C ARG A 244 34.24 12.60 -2.71
N GLN A 245 33.61 12.32 -3.85
CA GLN A 245 32.78 13.28 -4.57
C GLN A 245 31.43 13.48 -3.87
N LEU A 246 30.98 12.49 -3.10
CA LEU A 246 29.73 12.51 -2.34
C LEU A 246 29.91 13.11 -0.93
N THR A 247 30.94 12.68 -0.21
CA THR A 247 31.15 13.06 1.20
C THR A 247 32.04 14.28 1.38
N GLY A 248 32.95 14.58 0.46
CA GLY A 248 33.88 15.71 0.63
C GLY A 248 34.88 15.54 1.78
N VAL A 249 35.04 14.33 2.31
CA VAL A 249 36.05 14.00 3.33
C VAL A 249 37.45 14.18 2.75
N SER A 250 38.35 14.81 3.51
CA SER A 250 39.72 15.05 3.07
C SER A 250 40.54 13.76 2.99
N ASP A 251 41.42 13.70 2.01
CA ASP A 251 42.43 12.66 1.85
C ASP A 251 43.65 12.94 2.73
N ILE A 252 44.43 11.90 2.99
CA ILE A 252 45.56 11.96 3.90
C ILE A 252 46.80 12.42 3.11
N TYR A 253 47.30 13.60 3.44
CA TYR A 253 48.54 14.13 2.88
C TYR A 253 49.75 13.66 3.70
N ASP A 254 50.72 13.03 3.02
CA ASP A 254 52.01 12.69 3.61
C ASP A 254 53.06 13.75 3.24
N SER A 255 53.48 14.52 4.24
CA SER A 255 54.51 15.56 4.10
C SER A 255 55.92 15.03 3.83
N ALA A 256 56.22 13.76 4.18
CA ALA A 256 57.54 13.17 4.01
C ALA A 256 57.79 12.71 2.56
N THR A 257 56.74 12.22 1.89
CA THR A 257 56.79 11.73 0.51
C THR A 257 56.11 12.68 -0.50
N ASN A 258 55.47 13.75 -0.03
CA ASN A 258 54.69 14.69 -0.83
C ASN A 258 53.65 13.98 -1.71
N SER A 259 52.98 12.99 -1.11
CA SER A 259 51.97 12.13 -1.77
C SER A 259 50.66 12.14 -1.00
N TYR A 260 49.56 11.87 -1.71
CA TYR A 260 48.25 11.67 -1.12
C TYR A 260 47.92 10.19 -1.03
N THR A 261 47.30 9.81 0.09
CA THR A 261 46.70 8.49 0.29
C THR A 261 45.20 8.67 0.52
N ASP A 262 44.42 7.67 0.11
CA ASP A 262 42.97 7.77 0.16
C ASP A 262 42.48 7.86 1.61
N GLY A 263 41.69 8.89 1.90
CA GLY A 263 41.01 9.02 3.19
C GLY A 263 39.95 7.93 3.38
N THR A 264 39.43 7.83 4.60
CA THR A 264 38.35 6.91 4.95
C THR A 264 37.14 7.74 5.36
N SER A 265 35.98 7.48 4.74
CA SER A 265 34.70 8.05 5.14
C SER A 265 33.98 7.06 6.05
N TYR A 266 33.60 7.50 7.25
CA TYR A 266 32.83 6.69 8.21
C TYR A 266 31.34 6.98 8.02
N PHE A 267 30.54 5.92 7.92
CA PHE A 267 29.11 5.99 7.70
C PHE A 267 28.36 5.40 8.89
N TYR A 268 27.42 6.17 9.42
CA TYR A 268 26.52 5.79 10.50
C TYR A 268 25.13 5.66 9.90
N ILE A 269 24.63 4.42 9.84
CA ILE A 269 23.29 4.13 9.33
C ILE A 269 22.40 3.74 10.50
N GLN A 270 21.22 4.34 10.56
CA GLN A 270 20.19 3.96 11.50
C GLN A 270 18.85 3.92 10.78
N GLY A 271 18.00 2.98 11.19
CA GLY A 271 16.72 2.83 10.52
C GLY A 271 15.87 1.73 11.10
N ARG A 272 14.77 1.47 10.40
CA ARG A 272 13.87 0.37 10.69
C ARG A 272 13.73 -0.46 9.42
N LYS A 273 13.94 -1.76 9.53
CA LYS A 273 13.83 -2.71 8.40
C LYS A 273 12.35 -2.93 8.02
N PRO A 274 12.06 -3.45 6.82
CA PRO A 274 10.69 -3.76 6.39
C PRO A 274 9.96 -4.77 7.30
N ASN A 275 10.71 -5.60 8.04
CA ASN A 275 10.15 -6.55 9.01
C ASN A 275 9.67 -5.86 10.31
N GLY A 276 10.07 -4.61 10.56
CA GLY A 276 9.77 -3.81 11.75
C GLY A 276 10.87 -3.76 12.81
N GLU A 277 12.01 -4.41 12.61
CA GLU A 277 13.17 -4.36 13.50
C GLU A 277 13.97 -3.07 13.28
N THR A 278 14.40 -2.43 14.36
CA THR A 278 15.31 -1.28 14.30
C THR A 278 16.76 -1.74 14.21
N PHE A 279 17.59 -1.02 13.47
CA PHE A 279 19.02 -1.28 13.37
C PHE A 279 19.82 0.02 13.43
N SER A 280 21.07 -0.10 13.87
CA SER A 280 22.02 1.00 13.96
C SER A 280 23.41 0.41 13.81
N ASP A 281 24.08 0.73 12.71
CA ASP A 281 25.35 0.13 12.33
C ASP A 281 26.34 1.20 11.85
N LYS A 282 27.62 0.87 11.99
CA LYS A 282 28.74 1.72 11.55
C LYS A 282 29.63 0.94 10.60
N PHE A 283 29.89 1.51 9.43
CA PHE A 283 30.84 0.96 8.48
C PHE A 283 31.73 2.07 7.91
N SER A 284 32.84 1.68 7.30
CA SER A 284 33.78 2.60 6.67
C SER A 284 33.98 2.24 5.21
N LEU A 285 34.15 3.25 4.37
CA LEU A 285 34.51 3.09 2.96
C LEU A 285 35.73 3.94 2.64
N SER A 286 36.59 3.43 1.76
CA SER A 286 37.66 4.22 1.19
C SER A 286 37.08 5.33 0.33
N ASN A 287 37.70 6.50 0.35
CA ASN A 287 37.35 7.62 -0.54
C ASN A 287 37.46 7.28 -2.03
N ASP A 288 38.18 6.20 -2.39
CA ASP A 288 38.28 5.67 -3.77
C ASP A 288 37.20 4.64 -4.14
N ALA A 289 36.40 4.20 -3.17
CA ALA A 289 35.26 3.31 -3.43
C ALA A 289 34.20 4.03 -4.27
N ASN A 290 33.37 3.25 -4.96
CA ASN A 290 32.26 3.79 -5.74
C ASN A 290 31.03 3.99 -4.86
N ILE A 291 30.14 4.88 -5.27
CA ILE A 291 28.84 5.04 -4.60
C ILE A 291 28.00 3.76 -4.74
N SER A 292 28.17 2.96 -5.80
CA SER A 292 27.57 1.62 -5.91
C SER A 292 27.82 0.75 -4.68
N ASP A 293 29.05 0.79 -4.15
CA ASP A 293 29.47 -0.05 -3.02
C ASP A 293 28.78 0.41 -1.72
N LEU A 294 28.53 1.73 -1.60
CA LEU A 294 27.73 2.31 -0.52
C LEU A 294 26.26 1.88 -0.61
N LEU A 295 25.65 1.93 -1.80
CA LEU A 295 24.26 1.53 -1.98
C LEU A 295 24.06 0.03 -1.73
N GLU A 296 25.03 -0.80 -2.13
CA GLU A 296 25.03 -2.24 -1.83
C GLU A 296 25.12 -2.49 -0.33
N LYS A 297 26.04 -1.82 0.38
CA LYS A 297 26.16 -1.88 1.85
C LYS A 297 24.88 -1.45 2.55
N ILE A 298 24.26 -0.36 2.12
CA ILE A 298 22.95 0.06 2.66
C ILE A 298 21.92 -1.05 2.43
N GLY A 299 21.86 -1.63 1.23
CA GLY A 299 20.97 -2.75 0.93
C GLY A 299 21.19 -3.96 1.85
N GLU A 300 22.43 -4.35 2.10
CA GLU A 300 22.79 -5.45 3.01
C GLU A 300 22.25 -5.21 4.43
N GLU A 301 22.40 -3.99 4.97
CA GLU A 301 21.92 -3.64 6.32
C GLU A 301 20.39 -3.73 6.44
N PHE A 302 19.66 -3.35 5.39
CA PHE A 302 18.21 -3.51 5.31
C PHE A 302 17.76 -4.97 5.07
N GLY A 303 18.70 -5.91 4.87
CA GLY A 303 18.43 -7.34 4.77
C GLY A 303 18.48 -7.90 3.35
N ASN A 304 19.09 -7.18 2.40
CA ASN A 304 19.36 -7.75 1.08
C ASN A 304 20.41 -8.86 1.20
N THR A 305 20.15 -9.98 0.53
CA THR A 305 21.12 -11.06 0.35
C THR A 305 21.35 -11.28 -1.14
N ALA A 306 22.35 -12.09 -1.51
CA ALA A 306 22.63 -12.43 -2.91
C ALA A 306 21.42 -13.01 -3.68
N THR A 307 20.41 -13.53 -2.97
CA THR A 307 19.22 -14.16 -3.56
C THR A 307 17.90 -13.46 -3.23
N THR A 308 17.85 -12.59 -2.20
CA THR A 308 16.61 -11.94 -1.76
C THR A 308 16.82 -10.44 -1.59
N LYS A 309 16.02 -9.63 -2.30
CA LYS A 309 15.96 -8.18 -2.09
C LYS A 309 14.81 -7.86 -1.13
N ALA A 310 15.13 -7.33 0.05
CA ALA A 310 14.17 -6.77 1.02
C ALA A 310 13.82 -5.29 0.71
N VAL A 311 14.80 -4.56 0.16
CA VAL A 311 14.65 -3.17 -0.29
C VAL A 311 15.37 -2.98 -1.63
N ASP A 312 14.88 -2.04 -2.43
CA ASP A 312 15.56 -1.52 -3.60
C ASP A 312 16.17 -0.16 -3.24
N VAL A 313 17.49 -0.05 -3.36
CA VAL A 313 18.25 1.14 -2.98
C VAL A 313 18.84 1.74 -4.24
N GLU A 314 18.41 2.95 -4.57
CA GLU A 314 18.83 3.68 -5.76
C GLU A 314 19.29 5.09 -5.38
N MET A 315 20.15 5.69 -6.20
CA MET A 315 20.53 7.09 -6.07
C MET A 315 20.09 7.85 -7.31
N ASN A 316 19.52 9.04 -7.10
CA ASN A 316 19.10 9.89 -8.20
C ASN A 316 20.19 10.85 -8.68
N GLN A 317 19.92 11.59 -9.76
CA GLN A 317 20.88 12.52 -10.37
C GLN A 317 21.30 13.67 -9.45
N PHE A 318 20.51 13.95 -8.40
CA PHE A 318 20.81 14.96 -7.40
C PHE A 318 21.49 14.38 -6.15
N GLY A 319 21.99 13.14 -6.21
CA GLY A 319 22.71 12.50 -5.11
C GLY A 319 21.82 12.10 -3.92
N GLN A 320 20.50 12.13 -4.07
CA GLN A 320 19.56 11.68 -3.04
C GLN A 320 19.44 10.16 -3.09
N ILE A 321 19.41 9.54 -1.91
CA ILE A 321 19.27 8.10 -1.77
C ILE A 321 17.78 7.79 -1.63
N SER A 322 17.32 6.84 -2.43
CA SER A 322 15.95 6.36 -2.51
C SER A 322 15.90 4.90 -2.07
N ILE A 323 15.06 4.60 -1.09
CA ILE A 323 14.85 3.25 -0.56
C ILE A 323 13.40 2.87 -0.75
N LYS A 324 13.17 1.79 -1.49
CA LYS A 324 11.83 1.27 -1.79
C LYS A 324 11.69 -0.14 -1.23
N ASP A 325 10.68 -0.36 -0.41
CA ASP A 325 10.42 -1.68 0.12
C ASP A 325 9.95 -2.64 -0.98
N THR A 326 10.57 -3.82 -1.08
CA THR A 326 10.07 -4.90 -1.96
C THR A 326 8.96 -5.68 -1.26
N ILE A 327 9.01 -5.75 0.07
CA ILE A 327 8.02 -6.40 0.94
C ILE A 327 6.88 -5.42 1.18
N THR A 328 5.70 -5.80 0.73
CA THR A 328 4.48 -4.99 0.79
C THR A 328 3.87 -4.97 2.19
N GLY A 329 3.40 -3.79 2.62
CA GLY A 329 2.37 -3.68 3.66
C GLY A 329 2.78 -3.32 5.08
N LYS A 330 4.07 -3.20 5.40
CA LYS A 330 4.50 -2.55 6.65
C LYS A 330 5.16 -1.22 6.33
N MET A 331 4.40 -0.12 6.35
CA MET A 331 4.92 1.24 6.12
C MET A 331 5.81 1.76 7.27
N VAL A 332 6.58 0.88 7.91
CA VAL A 332 7.37 1.15 9.12
C VAL A 332 8.83 1.45 8.82
N THR A 333 9.31 1.17 7.60
CA THR A 333 10.71 1.34 7.21
C THR A 333 11.18 2.78 7.44
N ASP A 334 12.36 2.98 7.99
CA ASP A 334 12.92 4.31 8.22
C ASP A 334 14.41 4.32 7.89
N PHE A 335 14.92 5.47 7.46
CA PHE A 335 16.28 5.62 6.98
C PHE A 335 16.89 6.96 7.39
N SER A 336 18.05 6.86 8.03
CA SER A 336 18.93 7.97 8.33
C SER A 336 20.36 7.51 8.14
N LEU A 337 21.12 8.24 7.34
CA LEU A 337 22.54 8.00 7.13
C LEU A 337 23.32 9.29 7.38
N VAL A 338 24.44 9.19 8.10
CA VAL A 338 25.37 10.29 8.33
C VAL A 338 26.78 9.83 7.99
N ALA A 339 27.48 10.60 7.16
CA ALA A 339 28.90 10.39 6.87
C ALA A 339 29.76 11.37 7.67
N SER A 340 30.93 10.94 8.14
CA SER A 340 31.90 11.79 8.84
C SER A 340 33.35 11.44 8.46
N ASP A 341 34.27 12.38 8.71
CA ASP A 341 35.71 12.21 8.57
C ASP A 341 36.39 11.62 9.82
N ALA A 342 35.72 11.65 10.98
CA ALA A 342 36.24 11.12 12.24
C ALA A 342 35.67 9.74 12.59
N ASP A 343 36.50 8.88 13.19
CA ASP A 343 36.10 7.56 13.70
C ASP A 343 35.48 7.69 15.09
N GLU A 344 34.25 8.17 15.16
CA GLU A 344 33.53 8.37 16.42
C GLU A 344 32.59 7.20 16.77
N THR A 345 32.18 7.12 18.03
CA THR A 345 31.31 6.04 18.54
C THR A 345 29.84 6.23 18.16
N SER A 346 29.38 7.46 17.96
CA SER A 346 27.98 7.77 17.63
C SER A 346 27.85 9.09 16.88
N VAL A 347 26.72 9.28 16.19
CA VAL A 347 26.39 10.55 15.50
C VAL A 347 26.36 11.72 16.48
N ASP A 348 25.93 11.49 17.73
CA ASP A 348 25.91 12.53 18.76
C ASP A 348 27.31 13.01 19.15
N ASP A 349 28.32 12.13 19.06
CA ASP A 349 29.70 12.47 19.39
C ASP A 349 30.36 13.24 18.24
N VAL A 350 30.07 12.88 16.99
CA VAL A 350 30.46 13.66 15.79
C VAL A 350 29.96 15.11 15.90
N VAL A 351 28.70 15.30 16.30
CA VAL A 351 28.10 16.63 16.44
C VAL A 351 28.70 17.40 17.63
N LYS A 352 29.01 16.74 18.75
CA LYS A 352 29.62 17.38 19.93
C LYS A 352 31.07 17.80 19.69
N ASN A 353 31.83 16.98 18.96
CA ASN A 353 33.23 17.23 18.66
C ASN A 353 33.41 18.30 17.55
N GLY A 354 32.33 18.61 16.83
CA GLY A 354 32.35 19.60 15.75
C GLY A 354 33.02 19.09 14.49
N ASP A 355 33.07 17.76 14.33
CA ASP A 355 33.67 17.11 13.17
C ASP A 355 32.82 17.34 11.92
N TYR A 356 33.44 17.20 10.76
CA TYR A 356 32.73 17.41 9.52
C TYR A 356 31.79 16.22 9.27
N PHE A 357 30.52 16.51 8.99
CA PHE A 357 29.54 15.49 8.66
C PHE A 357 28.66 15.90 7.48
N VAL A 358 28.19 14.88 6.75
CA VAL A 358 27.18 15.01 5.69
C VAL A 358 26.01 14.13 6.05
N SER A 359 24.83 14.72 6.21
CA SER A 359 23.61 13.97 6.51
C SER A 359 22.80 13.66 5.26
N PHE A 360 22.39 12.40 5.16
CA PHE A 360 21.51 11.83 4.16
C PHE A 360 20.21 11.39 4.86
N THR A 361 19.58 12.32 5.57
CA THR A 361 18.34 12.10 6.30
C THR A 361 17.17 12.74 5.57
N LYS A 362 15.99 12.11 5.61
CA LYS A 362 14.77 12.72 5.09
C LYS A 362 14.51 14.07 5.76
N SER A 363 14.59 15.14 4.97
CA SER A 363 14.22 16.47 5.41
C SER A 363 12.71 16.59 5.67
N ASN A 364 12.31 17.45 6.61
CA ASN A 364 10.90 17.82 6.81
C ASN A 364 10.35 18.68 5.66
N PHE A 365 11.20 19.11 4.75
CA PHE A 365 10.81 19.80 3.53
C PHE A 365 10.42 18.78 2.43
N PRO A 366 9.41 19.10 1.59
CA PRO A 366 8.98 18.21 0.52
C PRO A 366 10.13 17.89 -0.46
N PRO A 367 10.10 16.70 -1.11
CA PRO A 367 11.10 16.34 -2.11
C PRO A 367 11.20 17.38 -3.22
N GLU A 368 12.41 17.80 -3.54
CA GLU A 368 12.65 18.50 -4.80
C GLU A 368 12.81 17.46 -5.92
N ARG A 369 11.73 17.31 -6.69
CA ARG A 369 11.59 16.67 -8.01
C ARG A 369 12.54 15.52 -8.31
N ASP A 370 12.07 14.28 -8.14
CA ASP A 370 12.73 13.14 -8.79
C ASP A 370 11.82 11.92 -8.96
N ILE A 371 10.76 12.08 -9.75
CA ILE A 371 10.04 10.93 -10.27
C ILE A 371 9.97 11.06 -11.79
N ALA A 372 10.86 10.34 -12.48
CA ALA A 372 10.84 10.19 -13.94
C ALA A 372 9.65 9.34 -14.44
N SER A 373 8.96 8.64 -13.53
CA SER A 373 7.82 7.76 -13.84
C SER A 373 6.75 7.87 -12.75
N PRO A 374 5.96 8.97 -12.72
CA PRO A 374 4.94 9.15 -11.70
C PRO A 374 3.84 8.12 -11.90
N SER A 375 3.64 7.26 -10.90
CA SER A 375 2.57 6.25 -10.93
C SER A 375 1.33 6.80 -10.24
N ALA A 376 0.19 6.77 -10.93
CA ALA A 376 -1.10 7.00 -10.29
C ALA A 376 -1.52 5.77 -9.49
N GLN A 377 -2.15 6.00 -8.34
CA GLN A 377 -2.71 4.93 -7.50
C GLN A 377 -4.20 5.20 -7.31
N ASN A 378 -4.99 4.13 -7.19
CA ASN A 378 -6.40 4.23 -6.84
C ASN A 378 -6.55 4.77 -5.42
N LYS A 379 -7.53 5.65 -5.20
CA LYS A 379 -7.93 6.05 -3.84
C LYS A 379 -8.63 4.91 -3.12
N ASN A 380 -8.30 4.72 -1.83
CA ASN A 380 -8.70 3.61 -0.96
C ASN A 380 -10.22 3.29 -0.90
N PHE A 381 -11.09 4.18 -1.36
CA PHE A 381 -12.54 4.04 -1.27
C PHE A 381 -13.28 4.24 -2.61
N ASP A 382 -12.61 4.76 -3.64
CA ASP A 382 -13.21 4.98 -4.97
C ASP A 382 -12.18 4.61 -6.04
N ASN A 383 -12.38 3.44 -6.64
CA ASN A 383 -11.53 2.88 -7.69
C ASN A 383 -11.67 3.59 -9.05
N ARG A 384 -12.48 4.66 -9.11
CA ARG A 384 -12.63 5.52 -10.28
C ARG A 384 -11.76 6.77 -10.20
N ILE A 385 -11.17 7.06 -9.03
CA ILE A 385 -10.35 8.26 -8.82
C ILE A 385 -8.89 7.84 -8.71
N PHE A 386 -8.12 8.19 -9.75
CA PHE A 386 -6.68 8.01 -9.80
C PHE A 386 -6.00 9.26 -9.26
N THR A 387 -5.15 9.12 -8.25
CA THR A 387 -4.34 10.23 -7.76
C THR A 387 -2.87 9.97 -8.02
N LEU A 388 -2.21 10.92 -8.66
CA LEU A 388 -0.75 10.96 -8.72
C LEU A 388 -0.22 11.40 -7.35
N ASN A 389 0.60 10.57 -6.73
CA ASN A 389 1.25 10.90 -5.45
C ASN A 389 2.40 11.92 -5.59
N SER A 390 2.46 12.60 -6.74
CA SER A 390 3.53 13.51 -7.13
C SER A 390 2.93 14.87 -7.46
N GLU A 391 3.47 15.91 -6.84
CA GLU A 391 3.09 17.30 -7.16
C GLU A 391 3.94 17.80 -8.34
N PHE A 392 3.28 18.29 -9.39
CA PHE A 392 3.95 18.98 -10.48
C PHE A 392 4.25 20.43 -10.10
N ARG A 393 5.50 20.86 -10.26
CA ARG A 393 5.95 22.23 -9.94
C ARG A 393 6.81 22.79 -11.07
N THR A 394 6.81 24.11 -11.24
CA THR A 394 7.61 24.83 -12.25
C THR A 394 9.10 24.86 -11.91
N ILE A 395 9.97 24.87 -12.93
CA ILE A 395 11.43 24.81 -12.77
C ILE A 395 12.00 26.11 -12.26
N ASP A 396 11.47 27.23 -12.75
CA ASP A 396 12.04 28.54 -12.48
C ASP A 396 11.71 29.07 -11.08
N LYS A 397 10.52 28.73 -10.54
CA LYS A 397 9.98 29.35 -9.32
C LYS A 397 9.48 28.37 -8.25
N GLU A 398 9.50 27.06 -8.55
CA GLU A 398 9.02 26.01 -7.62
C GLU A 398 7.56 26.19 -7.17
N GLU A 399 6.77 26.95 -7.93
CA GLU A 399 5.32 27.09 -7.75
C GLU A 399 4.59 25.87 -8.31
N PHE A 400 3.40 25.57 -7.78
CA PHE A 400 2.51 24.54 -8.34
C PHE A 400 2.28 24.80 -9.83
N ALA A 401 2.49 23.74 -10.63
CA ALA A 401 2.31 23.82 -12.07
C ALA A 401 0.86 24.17 -12.39
N LYS A 402 0.66 25.27 -13.11
CA LYS A 402 -0.65 25.68 -13.61
C LYS A 402 -0.92 24.96 -14.93
N PRO A 403 -2.19 24.80 -15.32
CA PRO A 403 -2.53 24.22 -16.63
C PRO A 403 -1.89 24.96 -17.82
N THR A 404 -1.58 26.25 -17.64
CA THR A 404 -0.92 27.09 -18.64
C THR A 404 0.59 26.94 -18.71
N ASP A 405 1.22 26.26 -17.76
CA ASP A 405 2.67 26.08 -17.75
C ASP A 405 3.07 25.00 -18.76
N THR A 406 4.19 25.22 -19.46
CA THR A 406 4.69 24.24 -20.44
C THR A 406 5.22 23.00 -19.73
N ILE A 407 5.04 21.83 -20.34
CA ILE A 407 5.59 20.57 -19.83
C ILE A 407 7.11 20.70 -19.64
N PHE A 408 7.78 21.42 -20.54
CA PHE A 408 9.20 21.72 -20.43
C PHE A 408 9.57 22.46 -19.14
N ASN A 409 8.75 23.45 -18.73
CA ASN A 409 8.94 24.19 -17.49
C ASN A 409 8.55 23.37 -16.24
N VAL A 410 7.96 22.18 -16.40
CA VAL A 410 7.49 21.36 -15.27
C VAL A 410 8.33 20.08 -15.10
N LEU A 411 8.70 19.43 -16.20
CA LEU A 411 9.45 18.16 -16.23
C LEU A 411 10.93 18.32 -16.61
N GLY A 412 11.30 19.38 -17.33
CA GLY A 412 12.69 19.69 -17.69
C GLY A 412 13.21 18.95 -18.92
N ASP A 413 14.53 19.05 -19.14
CA ASP A 413 15.23 18.33 -20.21
C ASP A 413 15.61 16.91 -19.80
N LYS A 414 15.70 16.00 -20.77
CA LYS A 414 16.06 14.58 -20.59
C LYS A 414 17.51 14.37 -20.12
N GLY A 415 18.33 15.43 -20.12
CA GLY A 415 19.75 15.43 -19.76
C GLY A 415 20.68 15.56 -20.97
N LEU A 416 22.00 15.44 -20.75
CA LEU A 416 23.03 15.52 -21.80
C LEU A 416 23.16 14.18 -22.54
N ASN A 417 22.95 14.19 -23.86
CA ASN A 417 23.19 13.02 -24.70
C ASN A 417 24.68 12.88 -25.01
N LYS A 418 25.31 11.88 -24.38
CA LYS A 418 26.75 11.56 -24.55
C LYS A 418 27.09 10.93 -25.90
N ALA A 419 26.10 10.57 -26.73
CA ALA A 419 26.32 10.04 -28.07
C ALA A 419 26.63 11.13 -29.11
N ASN A 420 26.30 12.40 -28.81
CA ASN A 420 26.60 13.54 -29.68
C ASN A 420 27.95 14.19 -29.30
N SER A 421 28.69 14.69 -30.29
CA SER A 421 29.96 15.43 -30.09
C SER A 421 29.90 16.81 -30.77
N PRO A 422 29.77 17.91 -30.01
CA PRO A 422 29.70 18.00 -28.55
C PRO A 422 28.37 17.47 -27.99
N ALA A 423 28.37 17.02 -26.73
CA ALA A 423 27.17 16.52 -26.06
C ALA A 423 26.08 17.61 -26.02
N THR A 424 24.96 17.37 -26.68
CA THR A 424 23.80 18.26 -26.70
C THR A 424 22.83 17.86 -25.60
N ARG A 425 22.09 18.82 -25.03
CA ARG A 425 20.96 18.52 -24.14
C ARG A 425 19.84 17.92 -25.00
N ASP A 426 19.40 16.70 -24.69
CA ASP A 426 18.24 16.10 -25.34
C ASP A 426 16.97 16.70 -24.72
N THR A 427 16.13 17.25 -25.58
CA THR A 427 14.81 17.75 -25.20
C THR A 427 13.88 16.58 -24.89
N LEU A 428 12.96 16.75 -23.94
CA LEU A 428 11.88 15.81 -23.72
C LEU A 428 11.05 15.71 -25.01
N ASP A 429 11.08 14.55 -25.66
CA ASP A 429 10.47 14.33 -26.99
C ASP A 429 9.07 13.71 -26.90
N HIS A 430 8.84 12.85 -25.91
CA HIS A 430 7.54 12.23 -25.66
C HIS A 430 7.37 11.76 -24.21
N ILE A 431 6.12 11.61 -23.79
CA ILE A 431 5.66 11.00 -22.53
C ILE A 431 4.81 9.78 -22.89
N GLU A 432 5.12 8.65 -22.28
CA GLU A 432 4.39 7.39 -22.48
C GLU A 432 3.48 7.13 -21.27
N PHE A 433 2.22 6.79 -21.55
CA PHE A 433 1.23 6.41 -20.57
C PHE A 433 0.82 4.97 -20.79
N THR A 434 1.14 4.12 -19.83
CA THR A 434 0.76 2.71 -19.84
C THR A 434 -0.16 2.40 -18.66
N GLY A 435 -1.30 1.76 -18.89
CA GLY A 435 -2.20 1.34 -17.82
C GLY A 435 -3.44 0.62 -18.30
N THR A 436 -4.46 0.56 -17.45
CA THR A 436 -5.78 0.02 -17.79
C THR A 436 -6.83 1.10 -17.62
N ASP A 437 -7.73 1.27 -18.60
CA ASP A 437 -8.86 2.20 -18.50
C ASP A 437 -9.90 1.75 -17.47
N THR A 438 -10.93 2.57 -17.25
CA THR A 438 -12.06 2.28 -16.35
C THR A 438 -12.86 1.03 -16.72
N ASP A 439 -12.74 0.57 -17.97
CA ASP A 439 -13.45 -0.59 -18.51
C ASP A 439 -12.57 -1.87 -18.53
N GLY A 440 -11.31 -1.76 -18.09
CA GLY A 440 -10.35 -2.87 -17.99
C GLY A 440 -9.54 -3.14 -19.26
N ASN A 441 -9.55 -2.25 -20.25
CA ASN A 441 -8.73 -2.37 -21.46
C ASN A 441 -7.32 -1.82 -21.21
N SER A 442 -6.31 -2.47 -21.80
CA SER A 442 -4.93 -1.96 -21.76
C SER A 442 -4.82 -0.72 -22.64
N VAL A 443 -4.33 0.37 -22.06
CA VAL A 443 -4.06 1.65 -22.71
C VAL A 443 -2.55 1.85 -22.76
N ASP A 444 -2.06 2.12 -23.97
CA ASP A 444 -0.66 2.45 -24.25
C ASP A 444 -0.67 3.64 -25.23
N VAL A 445 -0.33 4.82 -24.71
CA VAL A 445 -0.48 6.10 -25.41
C VAL A 445 0.79 6.91 -25.25
N THR A 446 1.24 7.53 -26.34
CA THR A 446 2.42 8.39 -26.36
C THR A 446 2.01 9.82 -26.70
N LEU A 447 2.26 10.75 -25.78
CA LEU A 447 2.14 12.19 -26.02
C LEU A 447 3.49 12.73 -26.48
N ASN A 448 3.57 13.24 -27.71
CA ASN A 448 4.76 13.95 -28.17
C ASN A 448 4.82 15.33 -27.51
N VAL A 449 5.99 15.70 -26.99
CA VAL A 449 6.18 16.96 -26.26
C VAL A 449 7.01 17.91 -27.13
N ASP A 450 6.46 19.09 -27.37
CA ASP A 450 7.14 20.21 -28.02
C ASP A 450 7.21 21.46 -27.10
N SER A 451 7.84 22.52 -27.58
CA SER A 451 8.00 23.78 -26.82
C SER A 451 6.67 24.50 -26.49
N SER A 452 5.57 24.12 -27.13
CA SER A 452 4.23 24.67 -26.92
C SER A 452 3.32 23.77 -26.09
N THR A 453 3.71 22.53 -25.83
CA THR A 453 2.88 21.56 -25.10
C THR A 453 2.77 21.96 -23.63
N THR A 454 1.54 22.06 -23.14
CA THR A 454 1.20 22.54 -21.80
C THR A 454 0.76 21.41 -20.86
N MET A 455 0.73 21.68 -19.56
CA MET A 455 0.15 20.76 -18.58
C MET A 455 -1.34 20.50 -18.83
N GLN A 456 -2.06 21.40 -19.51
CA GLN A 456 -3.44 21.14 -19.94
C GLN A 456 -3.49 20.04 -21.01
N ASP A 457 -2.58 20.05 -21.98
CA ASP A 457 -2.52 19.02 -23.02
C ASP A 457 -2.22 17.64 -22.42
N LEU A 458 -1.38 17.61 -21.36
CA LEU A 458 -1.13 16.40 -20.57
C LEU A 458 -2.41 15.88 -19.88
N MET A 459 -3.17 16.78 -19.25
CA MET A 459 -4.42 16.43 -18.56
C MET A 459 -5.49 15.95 -19.56
N ASP A 460 -5.59 16.60 -20.71
CA ASP A 460 -6.55 16.25 -21.76
C ASP A 460 -6.23 14.88 -22.36
N GLU A 461 -4.95 14.56 -22.59
CA GLU A 461 -4.53 13.24 -23.09
C GLU A 461 -4.82 12.13 -22.08
N ILE A 462 -4.58 12.37 -20.79
CA ILE A 462 -4.94 11.42 -19.72
C ILE A 462 -6.46 11.22 -19.69
N LYS A 463 -7.24 12.29 -19.74
CA LYS A 463 -8.71 12.25 -19.68
C LYS A 463 -9.33 11.55 -20.88
N ASN A 464 -8.80 11.79 -22.08
CA ASN A 464 -9.32 11.20 -23.31
C ASN A 464 -9.07 9.69 -23.40
N ASN A 465 -7.98 9.19 -22.80
CA ASN A 465 -7.58 7.79 -22.93
C ASN A 465 -7.86 6.93 -21.69
N PHE A 466 -7.90 7.51 -20.50
CA PHE A 466 -8.15 6.78 -19.23
C PHE A 466 -9.54 7.06 -18.61
N GLY A 467 -10.34 7.97 -19.18
CA GLY A 467 -11.69 8.34 -18.69
C GLY A 467 -11.70 9.67 -17.92
N ASP A 468 -12.84 10.07 -17.34
CA ASP A 468 -12.93 11.29 -16.51
C ASP A 468 -12.05 11.16 -15.26
N VAL A 469 -10.80 11.60 -15.36
CA VAL A 469 -9.82 11.69 -14.26
C VAL A 469 -9.80 13.14 -13.77
N ASP A 470 -10.13 13.36 -12.49
CA ASP A 470 -10.10 14.68 -11.82
C ASP A 470 -8.73 15.00 -11.19
#